data_AF-A0A6V7JQ06-F1
#
_entry.id   AF-A0A6V7JQ06-F1
#
_cell.length_a   1.000
_cell.length_b   1.000
_cell.length_c   1.000
_cell.angle_alpha   90.00
_cell.angle_beta   90.00
_cell.angle_gamma   90.00
#
_symmetry.space_group_name_H-M   'P 1'
#
loop_
_entity.id
_entity.type
_entity.pdbx_description
1 polymer ?
#
loop_
_entity_poly.entity_id
_entity_poly.type
_entity_poly.pdbx_seq_one_letter_code
_entity_poly.pdbx_strand_id
1 'polypeptide(L)' 'GKDLFMDLDEGALKLIDPENLTVLNTQPIHTLRVWGVGRDHGR' A
#
# COMPACT_ATOMS: atom_id res chain seq x y z
N GLY A 1 -12.60 1.62 -7.82
CA GLY A 1 -11.74 1.09 -6.75
C GLY A 1 -12.05 1.84 -5.48
N LYS A 2 -11.60 1.36 -4.32
CA LYS A 2 -11.61 2.15 -3.08
C LYS A 2 -10.30 2.93 -3.00
N ASP A 3 -10.37 4.21 -2.71
CA ASP A 3 -9.18 5.04 -2.49
C ASP A 3 -8.55 4.71 -1.14
N LEU A 4 -7.23 4.69 -1.11
CA LEU A 4 -6.44 4.31 0.06
C LEU A 4 -5.19 5.17 0.15
N PHE A 5 -4.77 5.49 1.37
CA PHE A 5 -3.40 5.90 1.59
C PHE A 5 -2.52 4.65 1.75
N MET A 6 -1.36 4.68 1.09
CA MET A 6 -0.31 3.71 1.29
C MET A 6 0.84 4.42 1.99
N ASP A 7 1.17 3.95 3.18
CA ASP A 7 2.26 4.47 3.99
C ASP A 7 3.38 3.42 4.11
N LEU A 8 4.62 3.88 4.04
CA LEU A 8 5.82 3.05 4.12
C LEU A 8 6.66 3.58 5.27
N ASP A 9 6.49 2.97 6.45
CA ASP A 9 7.18 3.38 7.67
C ASP A 9 7.51 2.19 8.56
N GLU A 10 8.54 2.32 9.41
CA GLU A 10 8.99 1.31 10.38
C GLU A 10 9.27 -0.07 9.75
N GLY A 11 9.62 -0.11 8.47
CA GLY A 11 9.85 -1.35 7.74
C GLY A 11 8.57 -2.12 7.39
N ALA A 12 7.41 -1.46 7.37
CA ALA A 12 6.13 -2.04 6.97
C ALA A 12 5.39 -1.18 5.94
N LEU A 13 4.59 -1.84 5.10
CA LEU A 13 3.59 -1.21 4.23
C LEU A 13 2.24 -1.21 4.96
N LYS A 14 1.68 -0.03 5.17
CA LYS A 14 0.39 0.18 5.80
C LYS A 14 -0.62 0.68 4.76
N LEU A 15 -1.81 0.08 4.73
CA LEU A 15 -2.94 0.60 3.94
C LEU A 15 -3.93 1.25 4.90
N ILE A 16 -4.29 2.50 4.64
CA ILE A 16 -5.06 3.34 5.56
C ILE A 16 -6.31 3.85 4.84
N ASP A 17 -7.44 3.79 5.53
CA ASP A 17 -8.70 4.38 5.08
C ASP A 17 -8.62 5.92 5.15
N PRO A 18 -8.80 6.64 4.03
CA PRO A 18 -8.66 8.10 4.01
C PRO A 18 -9.76 8.85 4.78
N GLU A 19 -10.93 8.24 5.01
CA GLU A 19 -12.05 8.94 5.65
C GLU A 19 -11.88 9.06 7.17
N ASN A 20 -11.34 8.01 7.79
CA ASN A 20 -11.25 7.89 9.25
C ASN A 20 -9.83 7.57 9.74
N LEU A 21 -8.84 7.50 8.84
CA LEU A 21 -7.44 7.21 9.13
C LEU A 21 -7.20 5.86 9.81
N THR A 22 -8.13 4.91 9.67
CA THR A 22 -7.97 3.56 10.23
C THR A 22 -6.98 2.75 9.40
N VAL A 23 -6.03 2.10 10.08
CA VAL A 23 -5.13 1.12 9.45
C VAL A 23 -5.93 -0.13 9.10
N LEU A 24 -6.07 -0.41 7.80
CA LEU A 24 -6.79 -1.57 7.27
C LEU A 24 -5.88 -2.79 7.12
N ASN A 25 -4.60 -2.56 6.82
CA ASN A 25 -3.60 -3.63 6.69
C ASN A 25 -2.21 -3.14 7.09
N THR A 26 -1.38 -4.05 7.60
CA THR A 26 0.05 -3.82 7.86
C THR A 26 0.83 -5.05 7.42
N GLN A 27 1.76 -4.86 6.48
CA GLN A 27 2.60 -5.92 5.93
C GLN A 27 4.08 -5.57 6.11
N PRO A 28 4.87 -6.33 6.88
CA PRO A 28 6.31 -6.08 6.99
C PRO A 28 7.00 -6.21 5.63
N ILE A 29 7.82 -5.23 5.25
CA ILE A 29 8.45 -5.14 3.92
C ILE A 29 9.32 -6.38 3.63
N HIS A 30 10.02 -6.90 4.64
CA HIS A 30 10.87 -8.09 4.50
C HIS A 30 10.12 -9.37 4.11
N THR A 31 8.78 -9.38 4.21
CA THR A 31 7.94 -10.50 3.80
C THR A 31 7.40 -10.38 2.38
N LEU A 32 7.46 -9.19 1.78
CA LEU A 32 7.03 -8.95 0.40
C LEU A 32 8.00 -9.62 -0.56
N ARG A 33 7.53 -10.63 -1.29
CA ARG A 33 8.38 -11.41 -2.22
C ARG A 33 8.57 -10.73 -3.55
N VAL A 34 7.53 -10.05 -4.03
CA VAL A 34 7.48 -9.40 -5.33
C VAL A 34 6.65 -8.14 -5.21
N TRP A 35 7.09 -7.09 -5.88
CA TRP A 35 6.33 -5.87 -6.12
C TRP A 35 6.59 -5.44 -7.56
N GLY A 36 5.70 -4.64 -8.12
CA GLY A 36 5.82 -4.17 -9.50
C GLY A 36 5.03 -2.90 -9.70
N VAL A 37 5.48 -2.09 -10.64
CA VAL A 37 4.73 -0.96 -11.16
C VAL A 37 4.01 -1.45 -12.41
N GLY A 38 2.72 -1.10 -12.56
CA GLY A 38 1.99 -1.39 -13.79
C GLY A 38 2.76 -0.83 -14.97
N ARG A 39 2.91 -1.61 -16.06
CA ARG A 39 3.45 -1.06 -17.30
C ARG A 39 2.35 -0.19 -17.87
N ASP A 40 2.58 1.11 -17.94
CA ASP A 40 1.65 2.06 -18.53
C ASP A 40 1.21 1.54 -19.90
N HIS A 41 -0.04 1.08 -20.01
CA HIS A 41 -0.67 0.93 -21.31
C HIS A 41 -1.03 2.34 -21.70
N GLY A 42 -0.21 2.99 -22.54
CA GLY A 42 -0.35 4.39 -22.93
C GLY A 42 -1.70 4.74 -23.57
N ARG A 43 -2.74 4.85 -22.74
CA ARG A 43 -4.03 5.46 -23.03
C ARG A 43 -4.78 5.85 -21.76
#